data_AF-A0A550CNL3-F1
#
_entry.id   AF-A0A550CNL3-F1
#
_cell.length_a   1.000
_cell.length_b   1.000
_cell.length_c   1.000
_cell.angle_alpha   90.00
_cell.angle_beta   90.00
_cell.angle_gamma   90.00
#
_symmetry.space_group_name_H-M   'P 1'
#
loop_
_entity.id
_entity.type
_entity.pdbx_description
1 polymer ?
#
loop_
_entity_poly.entity_id
_entity_poly.type
_entity_poly.pdbx_seq_one_letter_code
_entity_poly.pdbx_strand_id
1 'polypeptide(L)'
;MGEAVLRHIAKQRGNEIYVDSCGTGAYHAGDEPDDRTLATLKKNKVPLDRVARQVSQDDFRNFTHILAADNSNLGALQRMRPRDATATLELWGSYLDGRPIADPYYGGAKGFDQVYTQCTALSHAFLDKTFGPQKK
;
A
#
# COMPACT_ATOMS: atom_id res chain seq x y z
N MET A 1 -6.60 -0.22 -1.85
CA MET A 1 -6.23 1.06 -2.52
C MET A 1 -4.72 1.17 -2.75
N GLY A 2 -3.90 1.05 -1.70
CA GLY A 2 -2.44 1.20 -1.78
C GLY A 2 -1.76 0.40 -2.90
N GLU A 3 -1.97 -0.92 -2.95
CA GLU A 3 -1.42 -1.78 -4.01
C GLU A 3 -1.75 -1.29 -5.41
N ALA A 4 -3.04 -1.08 -5.69
CA ALA A 4 -3.51 -0.71 -7.01
C ALA A 4 -2.89 0.60 -7.50
N VAL A 5 -2.79 1.60 -6.61
CA VAL A 5 -2.15 2.89 -6.92
C VAL A 5 -0.66 2.72 -7.17
N LEU A 6 0.07 2.07 -6.25
CA LEU A 6 1.52 1.87 -6.40
C LEU A 6 1.86 1.10 -7.68
N ARG A 7 1.14 0.00 -7.94
CA ARG A 7 1.29 -0.81 -9.16
C ARG A 7 1.01 0.01 -10.42
N HIS A 8 -0.04 0.84 -10.40
CA HIS A 8 -0.40 1.68 -11.54
C HIS A 8 0.67 2.75 -11.83
N ILE A 9 1.15 3.46 -10.80
CA ILE A 9 2.18 4.48 -10.95
C ILE A 9 3.52 3.84 -11.39
N ALA A 10 3.88 2.69 -10.82
CA ALA A 10 5.09 1.96 -11.23
C ALA A 10 5.04 1.58 -12.71
N LYS A 11 3.90 1.05 -13.18
CA LYS A 11 3.69 0.72 -14.60
C LYS A 11 3.79 1.96 -15.50
N GLN A 12 3.19 3.09 -15.11
CA GLN A 12 3.28 4.35 -15.85
C GLN A 12 4.71 4.88 -15.94
N ARG A 13 5.54 4.61 -14.93
CA ARG A 13 6.95 4.98 -14.89
C ARG A 13 7.87 3.99 -15.60
N GLY A 14 7.35 2.85 -16.06
CA GLY A 14 8.16 1.78 -16.66
C GLY A 14 8.98 0.98 -15.64
N ASN A 15 8.63 1.05 -14.35
CA ASN A 15 9.28 0.27 -13.29
C ASN A 15 8.67 -1.13 -13.23
N GLU A 16 9.50 -2.16 -13.46
CA GLU A 16 9.10 -3.55 -13.35
C GLU A 16 9.16 -4.02 -11.90
N ILE A 17 8.02 -3.94 -11.20
CA ILE A 17 7.89 -4.42 -9.81
C ILE A 17 6.68 -5.31 -9.64
N TYR A 18 6.81 -6.27 -8.72
CA TYR A 18 5.68 -7.01 -8.19
C TYR A 18 5.11 -6.27 -6.96
N VAL A 19 3.80 -6.02 -6.96
CA VAL A 19 3.09 -5.35 -5.87
C VAL A 19 1.92 -6.23 -5.46
N ASP A 20 1.77 -6.39 -4.15
CA ASP A 20 0.69 -7.14 -3.51
C ASP A 20 0.22 -6.40 -2.24
N SER A 21 -0.92 -6.78 -1.69
CA SER A 21 -1.42 -6.26 -0.41
C SER A 21 -1.96 -7.34 0.51
N CYS A 22 -1.88 -7.08 1.81
CA CYS A 22 -2.39 -7.97 2.85
C CYS A 22 -2.82 -7.18 4.09
N GLY A 23 -3.72 -7.77 4.89
CA GLY A 23 -4.13 -7.28 6.19
C GLY A 23 -3.32 -7.89 7.33
N THR A 24 -3.17 -7.15 8.43
CA THR A 24 -2.54 -7.63 9.67
C THR A 24 -3.48 -8.46 10.54
N GLY A 25 -4.79 -8.35 10.33
CA GLY A 25 -5.82 -9.16 10.99
C GLY A 25 -6.61 -10.02 9.99
N ALA A 26 -7.31 -11.03 10.50
CA ALA A 26 -8.15 -11.94 9.70
C ALA A 26 -9.57 -11.39 9.40
N TYR A 27 -9.91 -10.23 9.95
CA TYR A 27 -11.29 -9.68 9.95
C TYR A 27 -11.89 -9.43 8.56
N HIS A 28 -11.07 -9.39 7.50
CA HIS A 28 -11.51 -9.15 6.11
C HIS A 28 -10.90 -10.13 5.10
N ALA A 29 -10.33 -11.26 5.55
CA ALA A 29 -9.72 -12.21 4.62
C ALA A 29 -10.81 -12.84 3.73
N GLY A 30 -10.71 -12.64 2.41
CA GLY A 30 -11.71 -13.10 1.43
C GLY A 30 -12.76 -12.06 1.04
N ASP A 31 -12.82 -10.90 1.69
CA ASP A 31 -13.81 -9.86 1.37
C ASP A 31 -13.47 -9.15 0.04
N GLU A 32 -14.51 -8.76 -0.69
CA GLU A 32 -14.37 -7.86 -1.84
C GLU A 32 -13.94 -6.45 -1.37
N PRO A 33 -13.18 -5.71 -2.20
CA PRO A 33 -12.80 -4.34 -1.87
C PRO A 33 -14.04 -3.45 -1.69
N ASP A 34 -14.02 -2.58 -0.66
CA ASP A 34 -15.11 -1.62 -0.39
C ASP A 34 -15.54 -0.85 -1.65
N ASP A 35 -16.85 -0.80 -1.91
CA ASP A 35 -17.43 -0.16 -3.10
C ASP A 35 -16.96 1.28 -3.31
N ARG A 36 -16.67 2.04 -2.24
CA ARG A 36 -16.17 3.42 -2.34
C ARG A 36 -14.72 3.45 -2.77
N THR A 37 -13.91 2.48 -2.33
CA THR A 37 -12.57 2.27 -2.88
C THR A 37 -12.65 1.96 -4.37
N LEU A 38 -13.53 1.04 -4.77
CA LEU A 38 -13.73 0.70 -6.18
C LEU A 38 -14.17 1.92 -7.01
N ALA A 39 -15.11 2.72 -6.50
CA ALA A 39 -15.57 3.93 -7.16
C ALA A 39 -14.44 4.96 -7.35
N THR A 40 -13.63 5.23 -6.30
CA THR A 40 -12.49 6.15 -6.39
C THR A 40 -11.42 5.63 -7.35
N LEU A 41 -11.10 4.34 -7.34
CA LEU A 41 -10.13 3.77 -8.27
C LEU A 41 -10.63 3.79 -9.71
N LYS A 42 -11.90 3.47 -9.95
CA LYS A 42 -12.55 3.55 -11.26
C LYS A 42 -12.56 4.98 -11.80
N LYS A 43 -12.89 5.97 -10.97
CA LYS A 43 -12.84 7.40 -11.30
C LYS A 43 -11.45 7.81 -11.80
N ASN A 44 -10.40 7.25 -11.20
CA ASN A 44 -9.00 7.53 -11.55
C ASN A 44 -8.40 6.55 -12.57
N LYS A 45 -9.20 5.66 -13.18
CA LYS A 45 -8.76 4.65 -14.17
C LYS A 45 -7.67 3.71 -13.64
N VAL A 46 -7.69 3.43 -12.35
CA VAL A 46 -6.76 2.51 -11.69
C VAL A 46 -7.41 1.13 -11.55
N PRO A 47 -6.82 0.07 -12.14
CA PRO A 47 -7.38 -1.28 -12.05
C PRO A 47 -7.09 -1.92 -10.68
N LEU A 48 -8.13 -2.50 -10.06
CA LEU A 48 -8.03 -3.35 -8.87
C LEU A 48 -8.70 -4.69 -9.17
N ASP A 49 -7.97 -5.77 -8.93
CA ASP A 49 -8.41 -7.14 -9.17
C ASP A 49 -7.72 -8.05 -8.15
N ARG A 50 -7.97 -7.80 -6.85
CA ARG A 50 -7.37 -8.56 -5.77
C ARG A 50 -8.35 -8.77 -4.63
N VAL A 51 -8.24 -9.95 -4.03
CA VAL A 51 -8.97 -10.37 -2.85
C VAL A 51 -8.09 -10.14 -1.63
N ALA A 52 -8.70 -9.72 -0.54
CA ALA A 52 -8.00 -9.52 0.72
C ALA A 52 -7.40 -10.85 1.25
N ARG A 53 -6.13 -10.81 1.62
CA ARG A 53 -5.43 -11.93 2.30
C ARG A 53 -4.74 -11.44 3.57
N GLN A 54 -4.40 -12.37 4.45
CA GLN A 54 -3.62 -12.06 5.64
C GLN A 54 -2.11 -12.08 5.32
N VAL A 55 -1.35 -11.27 6.06
CA VAL A 55 0.12 -11.32 6.04
C VAL A 55 0.62 -12.66 6.60
N SER A 56 1.63 -13.22 5.94
CA SER A 56 2.32 -14.45 6.31
C SER A 56 3.79 -14.17 6.65
N GLN A 57 4.46 -15.11 7.32
CA GLN A 57 5.90 -14.97 7.58
C GLN A 57 6.72 -14.97 6.28
N ASP A 58 6.24 -15.65 5.24
CA ASP A 58 6.94 -15.73 3.96
C ASP A 58 6.92 -14.40 3.20
N ASP A 59 5.94 -13.52 3.48
CA ASP A 59 5.94 -12.16 2.92
C ASP A 59 7.21 -11.39 3.35
N PHE A 60 7.71 -11.60 4.57
CA PHE A 60 8.93 -10.97 5.06
C PHE A 60 10.22 -11.52 4.42
N ARG A 61 10.13 -12.64 3.68
CA ARG A 61 11.25 -13.27 2.96
C ARG A 61 11.18 -13.04 1.47
N ASN A 62 9.97 -13.04 0.91
CA ASN A 62 9.71 -12.98 -0.52
C ASN A 62 9.64 -11.56 -1.07
N PHE A 63 9.34 -10.55 -0.24
CA PHE A 63 9.29 -9.15 -0.63
C PHE A 63 10.56 -8.41 -0.20
N THR A 64 10.94 -7.40 -0.98
CA THR A 64 12.05 -6.50 -0.62
C THR A 64 11.61 -5.40 0.34
N HIS A 65 10.35 -4.96 0.23
CA HIS A 65 9.76 -3.90 1.05
C HIS A 65 8.36 -4.30 1.51
N ILE A 66 8.07 -4.04 2.78
CA ILE A 66 6.75 -4.10 3.37
C ILE A 66 6.41 -2.70 3.87
N LEU A 67 5.39 -2.10 3.26
CA LEU A 67 4.98 -0.73 3.51
C LEU A 67 3.72 -0.72 4.39
N ALA A 68 3.87 -0.37 5.67
CA ALA A 68 2.76 -0.29 6.60
C ALA A 68 1.94 0.98 6.35
N ALA A 69 0.62 0.87 6.29
CA ALA A 69 -0.26 2.02 6.05
C ALA A 69 -0.25 3.00 7.24
N ASP A 70 -0.26 2.48 8.46
CA ASP A 70 -0.26 3.26 9.70
C ASP A 70 0.65 2.65 10.79
N ASN A 71 0.74 3.32 11.94
CA ASN A 71 1.57 2.89 13.06
C ASN A 71 1.06 1.61 13.75
N SER A 72 -0.25 1.35 13.71
CA SER A 72 -0.83 0.13 14.27
C SER A 72 -0.43 -1.09 13.43
N ASN A 73 -0.53 -0.95 12.11
CA ASN A 73 -0.07 -1.92 11.13
C ASN A 73 1.43 -2.15 11.27
N LEU A 74 2.23 -1.09 11.37
CA LEU A 74 3.67 -1.19 11.56
C LEU A 74 4.01 -1.97 12.84
N GLY A 75 3.38 -1.63 13.96
CA GLY A 75 3.60 -2.34 15.22
C GLY A 75 3.17 -3.81 15.17
N ALA A 76 2.06 -4.13 14.49
CA ALA A 76 1.63 -5.51 14.28
C ALA A 76 2.62 -6.29 13.42
N LEU A 77 3.06 -5.73 12.29
CA LEU A 77 4.05 -6.35 11.41
C LEU A 77 5.39 -6.54 12.11
N GLN A 78 5.82 -5.60 12.95
CA GLN A 78 7.03 -5.74 13.76
C GLN A 78 6.95 -6.94 14.72
N ARG A 79 5.77 -7.20 15.32
CA ARG A 79 5.57 -8.37 16.18
C ARG A 79 5.53 -9.69 15.41
N MET A 80 5.08 -9.66 14.16
CA MET A 80 4.99 -10.84 13.28
C MET A 80 6.29 -11.13 12.52
N ARG A 81 7.20 -10.16 12.43
CA ARG A 81 8.44 -10.23 11.67
C ARG A 81 9.32 -11.37 12.18
N PRO A 82 9.64 -12.38 11.34
CA PRO A 82 10.56 -13.44 11.73
C PRO A 82 12.01 -12.94 11.77
N ARG A 83 12.88 -13.64 12.51
CA ARG A 83 14.28 -13.22 12.71
C ARG A 83 15.11 -13.21 11.41
N ASP A 84 14.76 -14.08 10.48
CA ASP A 84 15.39 -14.23 9.17
C ASP A 84 14.73 -13.36 8.08
N ALA A 85 13.86 -12.42 8.45
CA ALA A 85 13.24 -11.48 7.54
C ALA A 85 14.27 -10.61 6.81
N THR A 86 14.24 -10.65 5.48
CA THR A 86 15.09 -9.87 4.59
C THR A 86 14.42 -8.57 4.14
N ALA A 87 13.08 -8.50 4.20
CA ALA A 87 12.33 -7.32 3.79
C ALA A 87 12.60 -6.10 4.69
N THR A 88 12.71 -4.93 4.06
CA THR A 88 12.65 -3.64 4.74
C THR A 88 11.20 -3.36 5.17
N LEU A 89 10.98 -3.18 6.47
CA LEU A 89 9.65 -2.86 7.03
C LEU A 89 9.63 -1.41 7.49
N GLU A 90 8.79 -0.58 6.86
CA GLU A 90 8.69 0.85 7.13
C GLU A 90 7.24 1.35 7.10
N LEU A 91 6.98 2.47 7.78
CA LEU A 91 5.74 3.22 7.59
C LEU A 91 5.75 3.82 6.18
N TRP A 92 4.73 3.58 5.36
CA TRP A 92 4.71 4.11 4.00
C TRP A 92 4.79 5.64 3.97
N GLY A 93 4.14 6.30 4.94
CA GLY A 93 4.21 7.74 5.17
C GLY A 93 5.64 8.31 5.29
N SER A 94 6.64 7.51 5.69
CA SER A 94 8.02 7.97 5.87
C SER A 94 8.66 8.49 4.59
N TYR A 95 8.15 8.09 3.43
CA TYR A 95 8.67 8.51 2.13
C TYR A 95 8.28 9.95 1.77
N LEU A 96 7.37 10.59 2.51
CA LEU A 96 6.94 11.97 2.24
C LEU A 96 7.00 12.86 3.49
N ASP A 97 6.13 12.65 4.47
CA ASP A 97 5.96 13.54 5.63
C ASP A 97 5.87 12.79 6.97
N GLY A 98 6.08 11.47 6.96
CA GLY A 98 5.99 10.61 8.14
C GLY A 98 4.57 10.37 8.64
N ARG A 99 3.53 10.85 7.95
CA ARG A 99 2.15 10.70 8.41
C ARG A 99 1.56 9.35 7.99
N PRO A 100 0.81 8.67 8.88
CA PRO A 100 0.10 7.47 8.51
C PRO A 100 -0.96 7.78 7.44
N ILE A 101 -1.30 6.77 6.64
CA ILE A 101 -2.45 6.82 5.76
C ILE A 101 -3.70 6.77 6.64
N ALA A 102 -4.53 7.79 6.54
CA ALA A 102 -5.74 7.87 7.35
C ALA A 102 -6.75 6.80 6.92
N ASP A 103 -7.49 6.25 7.89
CA ASP A 103 -8.62 5.39 7.61
C ASP A 103 -9.75 6.23 6.96
N PRO A 104 -10.17 5.93 5.72
CA PRO A 104 -11.15 6.73 5.00
C PRO A 104 -12.59 6.56 5.52
N TYR A 105 -12.88 5.54 6.34
CA TYR A 105 -14.25 5.15 6.69
C TYR A 105 -14.99 6.22 7.49
N TYR A 106 -14.27 7.06 8.25
CA TYR A 106 -14.83 8.17 9.03
C TYR A 106 -15.07 9.44 8.20
N GLY A 107 -14.55 9.53 6.97
CA GLY A 107 -14.60 10.74 6.13
C GLY A 107 -15.65 10.73 5.00
N GLY A 108 -16.45 9.66 4.89
CA GLY A 108 -17.36 9.45 3.75
C GLY A 108 -16.60 9.41 2.41
N ALA A 109 -17.27 9.74 1.31
CA ALA A 109 -16.65 9.68 -0.04
C ALA A 109 -15.39 10.57 -0.19
N LYS A 110 -15.33 11.71 0.51
CA LYS A 110 -14.14 12.60 0.48
C LYS A 110 -12.92 11.94 1.12
N GLY A 111 -13.13 11.07 2.12
CA GLY A 111 -12.04 10.32 2.76
C GLY A 111 -11.31 9.41 1.76
N PHE A 112 -12.05 8.73 0.88
CA PHE A 112 -11.45 7.86 -0.14
C PHE A 112 -10.62 8.63 -1.17
N ASP A 113 -11.10 9.79 -1.63
CA ASP A 113 -10.34 10.65 -2.56
C ASP A 113 -9.05 11.22 -1.90
N GLN A 114 -9.10 11.53 -0.59
CA GLN A 114 -7.92 11.95 0.17
C GLN A 114 -6.90 10.82 0.30
N VAL A 115 -7.34 9.62 0.66
CA VAL A 115 -6.46 8.43 0.74
C VAL A 115 -5.87 8.10 -0.62
N TYR A 116 -6.64 8.23 -1.71
CA TYR A 116 -6.12 8.04 -3.07
C TYR A 116 -5.00 9.04 -3.39
N THR A 117 -5.22 10.31 -3.06
CA THR A 117 -4.23 11.38 -3.27
C THR A 117 -2.96 11.10 -2.47
N GLN A 118 -3.10 10.70 -1.20
CA GLN A 118 -1.99 10.34 -0.34
C GLN A 118 -1.23 9.11 -0.88
N CYS A 119 -1.93 8.04 -1.25
CA CYS A 119 -1.33 6.85 -1.89
C CYS A 119 -0.55 7.21 -3.15
N THR A 120 -1.06 8.14 -3.96
CA THR A 120 -0.41 8.57 -5.20
C THR A 120 0.90 9.30 -4.91
N ALA A 121 0.89 10.27 -3.99
CA ALA A 121 2.09 11.00 -3.59
C ALA A 121 3.15 10.08 -2.96
N LEU A 122 2.72 9.18 -2.06
CA LEU A 122 3.60 8.20 -1.45
C LEU A 122 4.17 7.20 -2.46
N SER A 123 3.40 6.79 -3.46
CA SER A 123 3.88 5.91 -4.54
C SER A 123 4.98 6.57 -5.35
N HIS A 124 4.81 7.83 -5.72
CA HIS A 124 5.86 8.59 -6.42
C HIS A 124 7.12 8.71 -5.56
N ALA A 125 6.98 9.09 -4.29
CA ALA A 125 8.13 9.26 -3.40
C ALA A 125 8.88 7.94 -3.11
N PHE A 126 8.13 6.84 -2.91
CA PHE A 126 8.71 5.50 -2.77
C PHE A 126 9.49 5.08 -4.01
N LEU A 127 8.91 5.26 -5.19
CA LEU A 127 9.56 4.90 -6.45
C LEU A 127 10.77 5.81 -6.75
N ASP A 128 10.71 7.10 -6.41
CA ASP A 128 11.84 8.02 -6.55
C ASP A 128 13.01 7.59 -5.66
N LYS A 129 12.72 7.16 -4.43
CA LYS A 129 13.73 6.65 -3.49
C LYS A 129 14.33 5.32 -3.95
N THR A 130 13.53 4.46 -4.56
CA THR A 130 13.92 3.07 -4.90
C THR A 130 14.57 2.95 -6.27
N PHE A 131 14.05 3.65 -7.28
CA PHE A 131 14.47 3.54 -8.69
C PHE A 131 15.06 4.85 -9.24
N GLY A 132 15.04 5.92 -8.45
CA GLY A 132 15.41 7.26 -8.90
C GLY A 132 14.22 8.03 -9.48
N PRO A 133 14.38 9.36 -9.65
CA PRO A 133 13.32 10.22 -10.15
C PRO A 133 12.95 9.86 -11.59
N GLN A 134 11.67 10.01 -11.92
CA GLN A 134 11.20 9.85 -13.29
C GLN A 134 11.91 10.85 -14.21
N LYS A 135 12.59 10.33 -15.24
CA LYS A 135 13.19 11.17 -16.28
C LYS A 135 12.07 11.87 -17.04
N LYS A 136 12.15 13.20 -17.13
CA LYS A 136 11.21 14.05 -17.88
C LYS A 136 11.27 13.76 -19.37
#